data_AF-A0A067QGR3-F1
#
_entry.id   AF-A0A067QGR3-F1
#
_cell.length_a   1.000
_cell.length_b   1.000
_cell.length_c   1.000
_cell.angle_alpha   90.00
_cell.angle_beta   90.00
_cell.angle_gamma   90.00
#
_symmetry.space_group_name_H-M   'P 1'
#
loop_
_entity.id
_entity.type
_entity.pdbx_description
1 polymer ?
#
loop_
_entity_poly.entity_id
_entity_poly.type
_entity_poly.pdbx_seq_one_letter_code
_entity_poly.pdbx_strand_id
1 'polypeptide(L)'
;EQFIPIDIHTNKLSDWLLSRRHCNREWQAQILTIREKINNAIQDMPVHVGITKLLSGSYINYFHCQKIIEILKETEADSKNFFGSYGSQRMKDWQEIVRLYERDSVYLAEAAQMLIRNVNYEVPSLKKEIAKYEQLQLECDKKEAEYAKTYNVVRGDFQTLCEQLGIQGQKIKHELVDLLAELPSIYRKCADRVKTLNEAVEFYAEFVKFIFGGEHSGGCVPLLKYMIEHGNTTTYQWKYGEPPLKIEELNIKFEDETDSQSKLLHSIDFGDGGGNIDSGTDLQIDFSGITIEEGDIDWGISRVESPAETGNEIDFNTLLQESGIVVQSSGTEGGVARDKEALTILDNLETRNTFINELMELESFLKVRLFEMNGPSNVLTLSQLQGGPAVIQLQTTESVSAMLNQVHVVISEITDSRTQHLHNIKHSPRYTFCLFS
;
A
#
# COMPACT_ATOMS: atom_id res chain seq x y z
N GLU A 1 -11.30 78.08 12.89
CA GLU A 1 -12.09 77.11 13.68
C GLU A 1 -11.21 75.90 13.97
N GLN A 2 -11.11 75.47 15.22
CA GLN A 2 -10.39 74.24 15.57
C GLN A 2 -11.31 73.05 15.31
N PHE A 3 -10.91 72.14 14.41
CA PHE A 3 -11.61 70.88 14.17
C PHE A 3 -11.41 69.96 15.38
N ILE A 4 -12.36 69.98 16.32
CA ILE A 4 -12.39 69.01 17.41
C ILE A 4 -12.83 67.66 16.81
N PRO A 5 -12.04 66.58 16.94
CA PRO A 5 -12.42 65.27 16.43
C PRO A 5 -13.65 64.75 17.18
N ILE A 6 -14.62 64.22 16.43
CA ILE A 6 -15.82 63.58 16.99
C ILE A 6 -15.58 62.08 16.98
N ASP A 7 -15.62 61.45 18.15
CA ASP A 7 -15.57 59.99 18.30
C ASP A 7 -16.99 59.43 18.36
N ILE A 8 -17.28 58.44 17.51
CA ILE A 8 -18.59 57.82 17.38
C ILE A 8 -18.40 56.31 17.30
N HIS A 9 -18.99 55.60 18.27
CA HIS A 9 -19.04 54.15 18.24
C HIS A 9 -19.77 53.66 16.98
N THR A 10 -19.17 52.76 16.20
CA THR A 10 -19.69 52.31 14.89
C THR A 10 -21.15 51.86 14.95
N ASN A 11 -21.53 51.05 15.95
CA ASN A 11 -22.92 50.58 16.11
C ASN A 11 -23.94 51.68 16.44
N LYS A 12 -23.48 52.87 16.81
CA LYS A 12 -24.31 54.05 17.10
C LYS A 12 -24.25 55.08 15.98
N LEU A 13 -23.51 54.83 14.91
CA LEU A 13 -23.34 55.79 13.81
C LEU A 13 -24.68 56.17 13.17
N SER A 14 -25.54 55.19 12.86
CA SER A 14 -26.87 55.46 12.28
C SER A 14 -27.76 56.25 13.24
N ASP A 15 -27.81 55.88 14.52
CA ASP A 15 -28.56 56.60 15.55
C ASP A 15 -28.06 58.04 15.74
N TRP A 16 -26.73 58.22 15.69
CA TRP A 16 -26.08 59.51 15.81
C TRP A 16 -26.43 60.42 14.62
N LEU A 17 -26.39 59.91 13.39
CA LEU A 17 -26.77 60.65 12.18
C LEU A 17 -28.23 61.11 12.22
N LEU A 18 -29.14 60.25 12.69
CA LEU A 18 -30.57 60.58 12.80
C LEU A 18 -30.86 61.56 13.96
N SER A 19 -30.26 61.36 15.13
CA SER A 19 -30.50 62.20 16.32
C SER A 19 -30.03 63.64 16.13
N ARG A 20 -28.93 63.83 15.38
CA ARG A 20 -28.38 65.15 15.04
C ARG A 20 -28.98 65.76 13.78
N ARG A 21 -29.96 65.10 13.15
CA ARG A 21 -30.65 65.52 11.92
C ARG A 21 -29.71 65.67 10.72
N HIS A 22 -28.61 64.91 10.68
CA HIS A 22 -27.78 64.81 9.48
C HIS A 22 -28.49 63.99 8.39
N CYS A 23 -29.32 63.02 8.78
CA CYS A 23 -30.18 62.24 7.88
C CYS A 23 -31.64 62.34 8.32
N ASN A 24 -32.57 62.26 7.36
CA ASN A 24 -34.00 62.18 7.62
C ASN A 24 -34.39 60.78 8.13
N ARG A 25 -35.40 60.67 9.00
CA ARG A 25 -35.94 59.38 9.49
C ARG A 25 -36.56 58.53 8.39
N GLU A 26 -37.05 59.17 7.34
CA GLU A 26 -37.69 58.52 6.19
C GLU A 26 -36.69 58.03 5.12
N TRP A 27 -35.39 58.07 5.40
CA TRP A 27 -34.34 57.66 4.45
C TRP A 27 -34.53 56.23 3.91
N GLN A 28 -35.13 55.32 4.69
CA GLN A 28 -35.44 53.96 4.26
C GLN A 28 -36.51 53.88 3.17
N ALA A 29 -37.48 54.81 3.16
CA ALA A 29 -38.44 54.89 2.06
C ALA A 29 -37.77 55.53 0.83
N GLN A 30 -36.97 56.57 1.05
CA GLN A 30 -36.25 57.27 -0.02
C GLN A 30 -35.26 56.34 -0.74
N ILE A 31 -34.57 55.45 -0.03
CA ILE A 31 -33.64 54.49 -0.65
C ILE A 31 -34.35 53.48 -1.55
N LEU A 32 -35.58 53.07 -1.24
CA LEU A 32 -36.37 52.19 -2.11
C LEU A 32 -36.70 52.88 -3.44
N THR A 33 -37.12 54.15 -3.41
CA THR A 33 -37.34 54.94 -4.63
C THR A 33 -36.06 55.09 -5.45
N ILE A 34 -34.93 55.33 -4.78
CA ILE A 34 -33.63 55.46 -5.45
C ILE A 34 -33.23 54.14 -6.12
N ARG A 35 -33.41 52.99 -5.44
CA ARG A 35 -33.14 51.67 -6.01
C ARG A 35 -33.99 51.37 -7.24
N GLU A 36 -35.27 51.74 -7.23
CA GLU A 36 -36.14 51.60 -8.40
C GLU A 36 -35.61 52.40 -9.59
N LYS A 37 -35.20 53.66 -9.37
CA LYS A 37 -34.56 54.49 -10.41
C LYS A 37 -33.24 53.91 -10.91
N ILE A 38 -32.41 53.37 -10.01
CA ILE A 38 -31.17 52.67 -10.37
C ILE A 38 -31.48 51.49 -11.30
N ASN A 39 -32.44 50.63 -10.95
CA ASN A 39 -32.80 49.46 -11.76
C ASN A 39 -33.25 49.85 -13.18
N ASN A 40 -33.98 50.96 -13.31
CA ASN A 40 -34.38 51.51 -14.60
C ASN A 40 -33.18 52.08 -15.38
N ALA A 41 -32.29 52.83 -14.72
CA ALA A 41 -31.11 53.44 -15.35
C ALA A 41 -30.03 52.41 -15.76
N ILE A 42 -29.95 51.25 -15.10
CA ILE A 42 -29.02 50.17 -15.49
C ILE A 42 -29.33 49.60 -16.88
N GLN A 43 -30.60 49.63 -17.30
CA GLN A 43 -31.00 49.08 -18.61
C GLN A 43 -30.42 49.90 -19.77
N ASP A 44 -30.08 51.17 -19.54
CA ASP A 44 -29.53 52.10 -20.55
C ASP A 44 -28.04 52.43 -20.28
N MET A 45 -27.21 51.38 -20.28
CA MET A 45 -25.77 51.46 -20.00
C MET A 45 -24.91 51.18 -21.23
N PRO A 46 -23.75 51.86 -21.37
CA PRO A 46 -22.88 51.66 -22.50
C PRO A 46 -22.07 50.38 -22.28
N VAL A 47 -21.62 49.74 -23.35
CA VAL A 47 -20.69 48.62 -23.23
C VAL A 47 -19.32 49.18 -22.81
N HIS A 48 -19.05 49.14 -21.50
CA HIS A 48 -17.78 49.60 -20.92
C HIS A 48 -17.34 48.64 -19.82
N VAL A 49 -16.12 48.11 -19.92
CA VAL A 49 -15.57 47.09 -19.01
C VAL A 49 -15.62 47.54 -17.54
N GLY A 50 -15.32 48.81 -17.27
CA GLY A 50 -15.41 49.38 -15.92
C GLY A 50 -16.83 49.41 -15.36
N ILE A 51 -17.84 49.59 -16.22
CA ILE A 51 -19.24 49.56 -15.83
C ILE A 51 -19.68 48.11 -15.62
N THR A 52 -19.33 47.20 -16.52
CA THR A 52 -19.63 45.76 -16.38
C THR A 52 -19.09 45.18 -15.07
N LYS A 53 -17.88 45.58 -14.66
CA LYS A 53 -17.27 45.17 -13.38
C LYS A 53 -17.98 45.76 -12.15
N LEU A 54 -18.49 46.99 -12.24
CA LEU A 54 -19.26 47.62 -11.17
C LEU A 54 -20.67 47.02 -11.03
N LEU A 55 -21.23 46.51 -12.13
CA LEU A 55 -22.55 45.89 -12.19
C LEU A 55 -22.54 44.40 -11.88
N SER A 56 -21.40 43.71 -12.04
CA SER A 56 -21.30 42.27 -11.76
C SER A 56 -21.38 41.97 -10.26
N GLY A 57 -22.46 41.31 -9.84
CA GLY A 57 -22.61 40.70 -8.51
C GLY A 57 -22.74 41.67 -7.32
N SER A 58 -22.90 42.97 -7.57
CA SER A 58 -22.81 44.00 -6.52
C SER A 58 -24.12 44.75 -6.29
N TYR A 59 -24.44 44.99 -5.01
CA TYR A 59 -25.44 45.96 -4.61
C TYR A 59 -24.96 47.38 -4.99
N ILE A 60 -25.65 48.04 -5.93
CA ILE A 60 -25.31 49.40 -6.39
C ILE A 60 -25.71 50.42 -5.32
N ASN A 61 -24.77 51.25 -4.92
CA ASN A 61 -24.94 52.28 -3.90
C ASN A 61 -24.49 53.65 -4.43
N TYR A 62 -24.58 54.67 -3.60
CA TYR A 62 -24.16 56.04 -3.94
C TYR A 62 -22.76 56.14 -4.56
N PHE A 63 -21.76 55.47 -3.99
CA PHE A 63 -20.37 55.53 -4.48
C PHE A 63 -20.22 54.87 -5.85
N HIS A 64 -21.00 53.81 -6.12
CA HIS A 64 -21.08 53.21 -7.44
C HIS A 64 -21.72 54.18 -8.44
N CYS A 65 -22.79 54.88 -8.05
CA CYS A 65 -23.44 55.88 -8.91
C CYS A 65 -22.50 57.03 -9.27
N GLN A 66 -21.68 57.51 -8.32
CA GLN A 66 -20.66 58.53 -8.58
C GLN A 66 -19.61 58.06 -9.61
N LYS A 67 -19.07 56.85 -9.42
CA LYS A 67 -18.11 56.25 -10.37
C LYS A 67 -18.72 56.03 -11.75
N ILE A 68 -19.98 55.63 -11.81
CA ILE A 68 -20.70 55.52 -13.08
C ILE A 68 -20.76 56.87 -13.77
N ILE A 69 -21.14 57.95 -13.07
CA ILE A 69 -21.13 59.31 -13.64
C ILE A 69 -19.74 59.71 -14.13
N GLU A 70 -18.67 59.38 -13.40
CA GLU A 70 -17.28 59.65 -13.83
C GLU A 70 -16.95 58.94 -15.15
N ILE A 71 -17.27 57.64 -15.25
CA ILE A 71 -17.07 56.88 -16.50
C ILE A 71 -17.93 57.44 -17.63
N LEU A 72 -19.17 57.86 -17.34
CA LEU A 72 -20.05 58.47 -18.34
C LEU A 72 -19.50 59.82 -18.85
N LYS A 73 -18.82 60.61 -17.99
CA LYS A 73 -18.18 61.86 -18.42
C LYS A 73 -17.02 61.60 -19.38
N GLU A 74 -16.28 60.51 -19.19
CA GLU A 74 -15.18 60.11 -20.06
C GLU A 74 -15.67 59.55 -21.39
N THR A 75 -16.72 58.73 -21.36
CA THR A 75 -17.28 58.04 -22.54
C THR A 75 -18.18 58.92 -23.40
N GLU A 76 -18.78 59.98 -22.85
CA GLU A 76 -19.72 60.88 -23.56
C GLU A 76 -19.18 62.31 -23.74
N ALA A 77 -17.86 62.49 -23.66
CA ALA A 77 -17.19 63.80 -23.70
C ALA A 77 -17.57 64.67 -24.93
N ASP A 78 -17.93 64.05 -26.06
CA ASP A 78 -18.29 64.71 -27.32
C ASP A 78 -19.78 65.10 -27.43
N SER A 79 -20.63 64.74 -26.47
CA SER A 79 -22.08 64.99 -26.47
C SER A 79 -22.50 66.25 -25.68
N LYS A 80 -21.61 67.23 -25.59
CA LYS A 80 -21.87 68.48 -24.83
C LYS A 80 -22.74 69.43 -25.66
N ASN A 81 -23.87 69.85 -25.09
CA ASN A 81 -24.69 70.91 -25.68
C ASN A 81 -23.97 72.27 -25.63
N PHE A 82 -24.40 73.23 -26.45
CA PHE A 82 -23.80 74.58 -26.65
C PHE A 82 -23.60 75.43 -25.35
N PHE A 83 -24.15 74.99 -24.21
CA PHE A 83 -23.98 75.59 -22.88
C PHE A 83 -23.12 74.74 -21.91
N GLY A 84 -22.38 73.75 -22.40
CA GLY A 84 -21.46 72.93 -21.59
C GLY A 84 -22.11 71.87 -20.70
N SER A 85 -23.43 71.66 -20.82
CA SER A 85 -24.16 70.61 -20.10
C SER A 85 -24.19 69.29 -20.88
N TYR A 86 -23.89 68.18 -20.20
CA TYR A 86 -24.01 66.83 -20.75
C TYR A 86 -25.49 66.52 -21.06
N GLY A 87 -25.80 66.20 -22.32
CA GLY A 87 -27.17 66.22 -22.84
C GLY A 87 -27.93 64.89 -22.86
N SER A 88 -27.23 63.76 -22.72
CA SER A 88 -27.79 62.41 -22.87
C SER A 88 -28.81 62.09 -21.75
N GLN A 89 -29.82 61.28 -22.07
CA GLN A 89 -30.86 60.89 -21.10
C GLN A 89 -30.25 60.08 -19.95
N ARG A 90 -29.42 59.09 -20.27
CA ARG A 90 -28.61 58.32 -19.31
C ARG A 90 -27.80 59.17 -18.33
N MET A 91 -27.07 60.20 -18.80
CA MET A 91 -26.34 61.08 -17.88
C MET A 91 -27.29 61.84 -16.94
N LYS A 92 -28.44 62.30 -17.45
CA LYS A 92 -29.45 62.97 -16.61
C LYS A 92 -30.05 62.03 -15.57
N ASP A 93 -30.33 60.79 -15.94
CA ASP A 93 -30.91 59.79 -15.03
C ASP A 93 -29.94 59.46 -13.89
N TRP A 94 -28.66 59.22 -14.19
CA TRP A 94 -27.64 58.98 -13.16
C TRP A 94 -27.37 60.21 -12.29
N GLN A 95 -27.36 61.42 -12.87
CA GLN A 95 -27.28 62.67 -12.10
C GLN A 95 -28.49 62.88 -11.19
N GLU A 96 -29.69 62.51 -11.63
CA GLU A 96 -30.90 62.57 -10.80
C GLU A 96 -30.80 61.59 -9.63
N ILE A 97 -30.35 60.35 -9.88
CA ILE A 97 -30.12 59.34 -8.84
C ILE A 97 -29.15 59.87 -7.77
N VAL A 98 -28.03 60.47 -8.17
CA VAL A 98 -27.06 61.06 -7.23
C VAL A 98 -27.66 62.23 -6.46
N ARG A 99 -28.43 63.12 -7.12
CA ARG A 99 -29.14 64.21 -6.43
C ARG A 99 -30.16 63.69 -5.40
N LEU A 100 -30.85 62.59 -5.70
CA LEU A 100 -31.79 61.97 -4.76
C LEU A 100 -31.08 61.39 -3.54
N TYR A 101 -29.88 60.82 -3.74
CA TYR A 101 -29.01 60.38 -2.65
C TYR A 101 -28.51 61.54 -1.78
N GLU A 102 -28.09 62.65 -2.39
CA GLU A 102 -27.56 63.83 -1.71
C GLU A 102 -28.65 64.61 -0.97
N ARG A 103 -29.87 64.63 -1.52
CA ARG A 103 -31.04 65.20 -0.85
C ARG A 103 -31.28 64.48 0.47
N ASP A 104 -31.46 65.22 1.55
CA ASP A 104 -31.62 64.71 2.93
C ASP A 104 -30.47 63.79 3.40
N SER A 105 -29.32 63.82 2.72
CA SER A 105 -28.13 63.01 2.99
C SER A 105 -28.38 61.50 3.13
N VAL A 106 -29.24 60.94 2.27
CA VAL A 106 -29.58 59.50 2.29
C VAL A 106 -28.33 58.62 2.12
N TYR A 107 -27.36 59.07 1.30
CA TYR A 107 -26.10 58.35 1.10
C TYR A 107 -25.33 58.09 2.40
N LEU A 108 -25.39 59.01 3.38
CA LEU A 108 -24.71 58.84 4.67
C LEU A 108 -25.36 57.74 5.51
N ALA A 109 -26.69 57.64 5.48
CA ALA A 109 -27.43 56.61 6.21
C ALA A 109 -27.17 55.21 5.64
N GLU A 110 -27.18 55.08 4.32
CA GLU A 110 -26.83 53.84 3.63
C GLU A 110 -25.37 53.44 3.88
N ALA A 111 -24.43 54.40 3.77
CA ALA A 111 -23.02 54.15 4.03
C ALA A 111 -22.75 53.73 5.48
N ALA A 112 -23.44 54.35 6.45
CA ALA A 112 -23.36 53.96 7.86
C ALA A 112 -23.86 52.54 8.09
N GLN A 113 -24.99 52.16 7.48
CA GLN A 113 -25.51 50.80 7.57
C GLN A 113 -24.54 49.77 6.95
N MET A 114 -23.98 50.09 5.78
CA MET A 114 -22.98 49.24 5.13
C MET A 114 -21.73 49.07 6.00
N LEU A 115 -21.23 50.17 6.59
CA LEU A 115 -20.07 50.13 7.47
C LEU A 115 -20.32 49.26 8.71
N ILE A 116 -21.48 49.42 9.36
CA ILE A 116 -21.88 48.61 10.52
C ILE A 116 -21.94 47.14 10.14
N ARG A 117 -22.56 46.79 9.00
CA ARG A 117 -22.65 45.41 8.52
C ARG A 117 -21.26 44.82 8.27
N ASN A 118 -20.39 45.56 7.59
CA ASN A 118 -19.04 45.10 7.26
C ASN A 118 -18.20 44.87 8.53
N VAL A 119 -18.26 45.79 9.49
CA VAL A 119 -17.48 45.70 10.74
C VAL A 119 -17.98 44.58 11.64
N ASN A 120 -19.31 44.40 11.75
CA ASN A 120 -19.89 43.45 12.70
C ASN A 120 -20.03 42.03 12.16
N TYR A 121 -20.19 41.85 10.85
CA TYR A 121 -20.55 40.55 10.28
C TYR A 121 -19.57 40.11 9.20
N GLU A 122 -19.36 40.91 8.16
CA GLU A 122 -18.55 40.48 6.99
C GLU A 122 -17.09 40.25 7.39
N VAL A 123 -16.44 41.23 8.04
CA VAL A 123 -15.03 41.11 8.44
C VAL A 123 -14.84 39.96 9.45
N PRO A 124 -15.65 39.81 10.50
CA PRO A 124 -15.53 38.64 11.38
C PRO A 124 -15.78 37.31 10.69
N SER A 125 -16.74 37.23 9.74
CA SER A 125 -17.00 36.01 8.98
C SER A 125 -15.80 35.62 8.12
N LEU A 126 -15.29 36.57 7.34
CA LEU A 126 -14.10 36.37 6.51
C LEU A 126 -12.88 35.99 7.35
N LYS A 127 -12.69 36.60 8.53
CA LYS A 127 -11.62 36.20 9.47
C LYS A 127 -11.75 34.75 9.92
N LYS A 128 -12.97 34.28 10.20
CA LYS A 128 -13.22 32.86 10.57
C LYS A 128 -12.95 31.93 9.40
N GLU A 129 -13.34 32.32 8.19
CA GLU A 129 -13.05 31.54 6.98
C GLU A 129 -11.56 31.44 6.71
N ILE A 130 -10.82 32.55 6.81
CA ILE A 130 -9.35 32.57 6.70
C ILE A 130 -8.73 31.62 7.71
N ALA A 131 -9.10 31.73 9.00
CA ALA A 131 -8.57 30.85 10.03
C ALA A 131 -8.88 29.36 9.76
N LYS A 132 -10.06 29.05 9.24
CA LYS A 132 -10.43 27.68 8.83
C LYS A 132 -9.53 27.18 7.70
N TYR A 133 -9.29 28.01 6.68
CA TYR A 133 -8.42 27.64 5.55
C TYR A 133 -6.95 27.52 5.97
N GLU A 134 -6.46 28.38 6.87
CA GLU A 134 -5.12 28.26 7.45
C GLU A 134 -4.95 26.95 8.23
N GLN A 135 -5.96 26.55 9.00
CA GLN A 135 -5.94 25.26 9.69
C GLN A 135 -5.94 24.10 8.69
N LEU A 136 -6.80 24.15 7.66
CA LEU A 136 -6.86 23.11 6.63
C LEU A 136 -5.52 22.96 5.88
N GLN A 137 -4.88 24.09 5.56
CA GLN A 137 -3.56 24.08 4.93
C GLN A 137 -2.53 23.36 5.81
N LEU A 138 -2.49 23.68 7.10
CA LEU A 138 -1.58 23.05 8.05
C LEU A 138 -1.84 21.54 8.20
N GLU A 139 -3.10 21.10 8.13
CA GLU A 139 -3.45 19.67 8.13
C GLU A 139 -3.00 18.97 6.83
N CYS A 140 -3.15 19.62 5.67
CA CYS A 140 -2.64 19.13 4.40
C CYS A 140 -1.11 18.98 4.42
N ASP A 141 -0.38 20.00 4.91
CA ASP A 141 1.09 19.96 5.00
C ASP A 141 1.56 18.82 5.92
N LYS A 142 0.85 18.57 7.03
CA LYS A 142 1.13 17.43 7.92
C LYS A 142 0.91 16.10 7.23
N LYS A 143 -0.19 15.93 6.50
CA LYS A 143 -0.51 14.69 5.76
C LYS A 143 0.51 14.44 4.66
N GLU A 144 0.92 15.49 3.93
CA GLU A 144 1.98 15.37 2.93
C GLU A 144 3.29 14.86 3.54
N ALA A 145 3.71 15.44 4.67
CA ALA A 145 4.91 15.00 5.38
C ALA A 145 4.79 13.56 5.92
N GLU A 146 3.60 13.14 6.34
CA GLU A 146 3.33 11.77 6.78
C GLU A 146 3.42 10.78 5.61
N TYR A 147 2.74 11.06 4.49
CA TYR A 147 2.81 10.24 3.29
C TYR A 147 4.24 10.15 2.73
N ALA A 148 5.01 11.24 2.79
CA ALA A 148 6.41 11.22 2.38
C ALA A 148 7.26 10.30 3.28
N LYS A 149 7.00 10.24 4.59
CA LYS A 149 7.67 9.29 5.50
C LYS A 149 7.28 7.86 5.19
N THR A 150 5.98 7.58 5.08
CA THR A 150 5.47 6.24 4.76
C THR A 150 6.02 5.73 3.44
N TYR A 151 6.06 6.59 2.41
CA TYR A 151 6.68 6.28 1.13
C TYR A 151 8.15 5.87 1.28
N ASN A 152 8.93 6.61 2.06
CA ASN A 152 10.35 6.28 2.25
C ASN A 152 10.55 4.97 3.03
N VAL A 153 9.67 4.65 3.99
CA VAL A 153 9.70 3.37 4.71
C VAL A 153 9.41 2.22 3.75
N VAL A 154 8.28 2.25 3.05
CA VAL A 154 7.87 1.20 2.09
C VAL A 154 8.91 1.04 0.98
N ARG A 155 9.49 2.15 0.50
CA ARG A 155 10.57 2.11 -0.48
C ARG A 155 11.84 1.46 0.06
N GLY A 156 12.19 1.70 1.32
CA GLY A 156 13.32 1.08 1.99
C GLY A 156 13.12 -0.43 2.17
N ASP A 157 11.91 -0.84 2.57
CA ASP A 157 11.54 -2.24 2.71
C ASP A 157 11.60 -2.96 1.35
N PHE A 158 11.05 -2.33 0.30
CA PHE A 158 11.14 -2.85 -1.07
C PHE A 158 12.59 -3.02 -1.54
N GLN A 159 13.46 -2.05 -1.27
CA GLN A 159 14.88 -2.14 -1.63
C GLN A 159 15.58 -3.28 -0.86
N THR A 160 15.30 -3.40 0.44
CA THR A 160 15.84 -4.49 1.27
C THR A 160 15.41 -5.85 0.75
N LEU A 161 14.13 -5.99 0.36
CA LEU A 161 13.61 -7.21 -0.24
C LEU A 161 14.28 -7.52 -1.59
N CYS A 162 14.50 -6.50 -2.44
CA CYS A 162 15.24 -6.66 -3.69
C CYS A 162 16.68 -7.14 -3.44
N GLU A 163 17.37 -6.59 -2.44
CA GLU A 163 18.72 -7.00 -2.05
C GLU A 163 18.75 -8.44 -1.53
N GLN A 164 17.77 -8.86 -0.72
CA GLN A 164 17.63 -10.24 -0.23
C GLN A 164 17.39 -11.25 -1.36
N LEU A 165 16.62 -10.85 -2.38
CA LEU A 165 16.37 -11.68 -3.57
C LEU A 165 17.56 -11.65 -4.55
N GLY A 166 18.40 -10.62 -4.47
CA GLY A 166 19.51 -10.39 -5.41
C GLY A 166 19.04 -9.81 -6.76
N ILE A 167 17.93 -9.05 -6.75
CA ILE A 167 17.33 -8.44 -7.95
C ILE A 167 17.50 -6.91 -7.91
N GLN A 168 17.38 -6.25 -9.06
CA GLN A 168 17.48 -4.78 -9.14
C GLN A 168 16.14 -4.08 -8.87
N GLY A 169 15.02 -4.79 -8.99
CA GLY A 169 13.69 -4.26 -8.71
C GLY A 169 13.12 -3.37 -9.83
N GLN A 170 13.66 -3.45 -11.06
CA GLN A 170 13.16 -2.64 -12.19
C GLN A 170 12.10 -3.39 -13.00
N LYS A 171 12.37 -4.65 -13.33
CA LYS A 171 11.46 -5.55 -14.04
C LYS A 171 11.31 -6.83 -13.25
N ILE A 172 10.69 -6.71 -12.08
CA ILE A 172 10.53 -7.79 -11.08
C ILE A 172 10.15 -9.12 -11.74
N LYS A 173 9.11 -9.16 -12.58
CA LYS A 173 8.67 -10.41 -13.24
C LYS A 173 9.77 -11.08 -14.07
N HIS A 174 10.49 -10.33 -14.90
CA HIS A 174 11.60 -10.87 -15.70
C HIS A 174 12.80 -11.25 -14.83
N GLU A 175 13.17 -10.38 -13.88
CA GLU A 175 14.28 -10.63 -12.97
C GLU A 175 14.04 -11.89 -12.12
N LEU A 176 12.80 -12.15 -11.70
CA LEU A 176 12.40 -13.36 -11.00
C LEU A 176 12.48 -14.62 -11.88
N VAL A 177 12.08 -14.53 -13.16
CA VAL A 177 12.21 -15.65 -14.10
C VAL A 177 13.68 -16.02 -14.31
N ASP A 178 14.55 -15.03 -14.49
CA ASP A 178 15.99 -15.25 -14.61
C ASP A 178 16.56 -15.87 -13.33
N LEU A 179 16.11 -15.40 -12.16
CA LEU A 179 16.50 -15.95 -10.86
C LEU A 179 16.03 -17.41 -10.68
N LEU A 180 14.83 -17.76 -11.16
CA LEU A 180 14.32 -19.13 -11.16
C LEU A 180 15.15 -20.08 -12.04
N ALA A 181 15.80 -19.57 -13.09
CA ALA A 181 16.71 -20.36 -13.92
C ALA A 181 18.00 -20.74 -13.17
N GLU A 182 18.37 -20.03 -12.10
CA GLU A 182 19.51 -20.39 -11.25
C GLU A 182 19.19 -21.56 -10.30
N LEU A 183 17.92 -21.77 -9.96
CA LEU A 183 17.46 -22.72 -8.94
C LEU A 183 17.92 -24.17 -9.18
N PRO A 184 17.87 -24.73 -10.42
CA PRO A 184 18.43 -26.07 -10.69
C PRO A 184 19.93 -26.17 -10.38
N SER A 185 20.68 -25.10 -10.57
CA SER A 185 22.13 -25.09 -10.26
C SER A 185 22.39 -25.10 -8.75
N ILE A 186 21.53 -24.43 -7.97
CA ILE A 186 21.56 -24.45 -6.49
C ILE A 186 21.26 -25.87 -6.01
N TYR A 187 20.21 -26.50 -6.53
CA TYR A 187 19.87 -27.89 -6.18
C TYR A 187 20.99 -28.87 -6.55
N ARG A 188 21.66 -28.67 -7.68
CA ARG A 188 22.80 -29.51 -8.07
C ARG A 188 23.97 -29.37 -7.09
N LYS A 189 24.32 -28.15 -6.69
CA LYS A 189 25.37 -27.90 -5.69
C LYS A 189 25.03 -28.57 -4.35
N CYS A 190 23.79 -28.42 -3.89
CA CYS A 190 23.31 -29.06 -2.67
C CYS A 190 23.40 -30.59 -2.76
N ALA A 191 22.95 -31.19 -3.87
CA ALA A 191 23.02 -32.63 -4.10
C ALA A 191 24.48 -33.15 -4.11
N ASP A 192 25.42 -32.37 -4.66
CA ASP A 192 26.84 -32.73 -4.64
C ASP A 192 27.43 -32.65 -3.23
N ARG A 193 26.99 -31.71 -2.39
CA ARG A 193 27.41 -31.66 -0.97
C ARG A 193 26.80 -32.77 -0.13
N VAL A 194 25.57 -33.18 -0.41
CA VAL A 194 24.91 -34.26 0.34
C VAL A 194 25.72 -35.57 0.29
N LYS A 195 26.46 -35.81 -0.79
CA LYS A 195 27.39 -36.96 -0.90
C LYS A 195 28.46 -36.98 0.20
N THR A 196 28.85 -35.82 0.76
CA THR A 196 29.82 -35.79 1.86
C THR A 196 29.24 -36.36 3.16
N LEU A 197 27.90 -36.37 3.30
CA LEU A 197 27.21 -36.85 4.49
C LEU A 197 27.16 -38.39 4.60
N ASN A 198 27.71 -39.13 3.61
CA ASN A 198 27.66 -40.59 3.59
C ASN A 198 28.19 -41.22 4.89
N GLU A 199 29.32 -40.73 5.40
CA GLU A 199 29.90 -41.25 6.64
C GLU A 199 28.99 -41.04 7.85
N ALA A 200 28.33 -39.88 7.93
CA ALA A 200 27.39 -39.56 9.01
C ALA A 200 26.13 -40.43 8.94
N VAL A 201 25.62 -40.68 7.73
CA VAL A 201 24.44 -41.51 7.48
C VAL A 201 24.72 -42.98 7.77
N GLU A 202 25.88 -43.50 7.35
CA GLU A 202 26.33 -44.85 7.69
C GLU A 202 26.51 -45.02 9.20
N PHE A 203 27.13 -44.04 9.85
CA PHE A 203 27.30 -44.03 11.30
C PHE A 203 25.96 -44.07 12.03
N TYR A 204 25.00 -43.24 11.63
CA TYR A 204 23.66 -43.24 12.21
C TYR A 204 22.93 -44.58 12.00
N ALA A 205 22.95 -45.11 10.78
CA ALA A 205 22.26 -46.35 10.43
C ALA A 205 22.82 -47.56 11.20
N GLU A 206 24.15 -47.70 11.26
CA GLU A 206 24.79 -48.78 12.01
C GLU A 206 24.58 -48.63 13.52
N PHE A 207 24.56 -47.39 14.03
CA PHE A 207 24.26 -47.13 15.43
C PHE A 207 22.85 -47.57 15.82
N VAL A 208 21.83 -47.20 15.04
CA VAL A 208 20.44 -47.64 15.28
C VAL A 208 20.34 -49.16 15.20
N LYS A 209 20.96 -49.78 14.18
CA LYS A 209 20.99 -51.23 14.03
C LYS A 209 21.62 -51.95 15.22
N PHE A 210 22.70 -51.39 15.75
CA PHE A 210 23.39 -51.93 16.92
C PHE A 210 22.53 -51.85 18.19
N ILE A 211 21.91 -50.70 18.45
CA ILE A 211 21.10 -50.48 19.66
C ILE A 211 19.82 -51.32 19.66
N PHE A 212 19.14 -51.45 18.52
CA PHE A 212 17.86 -52.16 18.41
C PHE A 212 18.00 -53.63 17.97
N GLY A 213 19.21 -54.10 17.63
CA GLY A 213 19.47 -55.49 17.24
C GLY A 213 18.87 -55.89 15.88
N GLY A 214 18.51 -54.92 15.04
CA GLY A 214 17.87 -55.11 13.74
C GLY A 214 17.70 -53.80 12.99
N GLU A 215 17.31 -53.87 11.71
CA GLU A 215 17.04 -52.67 10.92
C GLU A 215 15.75 -51.99 11.39
N HIS A 216 15.75 -50.66 11.43
CA HIS A 216 14.58 -49.87 11.80
C HIS A 216 13.49 -49.98 10.73
N SER A 217 12.23 -50.14 11.15
CA SER A 217 11.07 -50.17 10.25
C SER A 217 10.94 -48.85 9.49
N GLY A 218 11.25 -48.84 8.19
CA GLY A 218 11.27 -47.64 7.35
C GLY A 218 12.66 -47.08 7.04
N GLY A 219 13.72 -47.65 7.63
CA GLY A 219 15.11 -47.22 7.44
C GLY A 219 15.46 -45.93 8.20
N CYS A 220 16.75 -45.70 8.39
CA CYS A 220 17.28 -44.44 8.93
C CYS A 220 17.54 -43.48 7.78
N VAL A 221 16.90 -42.31 7.80
CA VAL A 221 17.03 -41.23 6.80
C VAL A 221 17.02 -41.73 5.34
N PRO A 222 15.93 -42.39 4.91
CA PRO A 222 15.87 -43.09 3.64
C PRO A 222 16.01 -42.17 2.41
N LEU A 223 15.50 -40.93 2.47
CA LEU A 223 15.63 -39.98 1.37
C LEU A 223 17.06 -39.43 1.24
N LEU A 224 17.75 -39.19 2.36
CA LEU A 224 19.17 -38.81 2.38
C LEU A 224 20.04 -39.90 1.76
N LYS A 225 19.83 -41.17 2.14
CA LYS A 225 20.55 -42.32 1.56
C LYS A 225 20.35 -42.40 0.05
N TYR A 226 19.10 -42.31 -0.39
CA TYR A 226 18.79 -42.32 -1.81
C TYR A 226 19.48 -41.17 -2.56
N MET A 227 19.47 -39.97 -2.00
CA MET A 227 20.05 -38.79 -2.65
C MET A 227 21.59 -38.81 -2.68
N ILE A 228 22.24 -39.50 -1.74
CA ILE A 228 23.68 -39.77 -1.78
C ILE A 228 24.03 -40.68 -2.97
N GLU A 229 23.24 -41.73 -3.18
CA GLU A 229 23.49 -42.74 -4.22
C GLU A 229 23.09 -42.25 -5.63
N HIS A 230 21.92 -41.63 -5.76
CA HIS A 230 21.30 -41.31 -7.05
C HIS A 230 21.30 -39.80 -7.39
N GLY A 231 21.58 -38.93 -6.40
CA GLY A 231 21.51 -37.48 -6.56
C GLY A 231 20.08 -36.93 -6.58
N ASN A 232 19.93 -35.67 -6.98
CA ASN A 232 18.63 -34.99 -7.06
C ASN A 232 17.85 -35.43 -8.33
N THR A 233 17.25 -36.61 -8.28
CA THR A 233 16.40 -37.16 -9.35
C THR A 233 14.96 -36.65 -9.27
N THR A 234 14.09 -37.11 -10.18
CA THR A 234 12.65 -36.83 -10.11
C THR A 234 12.01 -37.51 -8.91
N THR A 235 10.94 -36.90 -8.37
CA THR A 235 10.13 -37.50 -7.30
C THR A 235 9.48 -38.82 -7.77
N TYR A 236 9.17 -38.95 -9.07
CA TYR A 236 8.73 -40.21 -9.67
C TYR A 236 9.76 -41.33 -9.45
N GLN A 237 11.03 -41.09 -9.76
CA GLN A 237 12.07 -42.10 -9.62
C GLN A 237 12.27 -42.52 -8.16
N TRP A 238 12.16 -41.57 -7.23
CA TRP A 238 12.20 -41.87 -5.80
C TRP A 238 11.03 -42.77 -5.37
N LYS A 239 9.81 -42.49 -5.83
CA LYS A 239 8.60 -43.20 -5.40
C LYS A 239 8.46 -44.60 -6.02
N TYR A 240 8.89 -44.77 -7.27
CA TYR A 240 8.67 -46.00 -8.04
C TYR A 240 9.96 -46.82 -8.27
N GLY A 241 11.13 -46.28 -7.93
CA GLY A 241 12.43 -46.96 -8.08
C GLY A 241 12.96 -47.05 -9.52
N GLU A 242 12.21 -46.54 -10.50
CA GLU A 242 12.59 -46.54 -11.92
C GLU A 242 12.48 -45.11 -12.52
N PRO A 243 13.40 -44.74 -13.44
CA PRO A 243 13.34 -43.43 -14.08
C PRO A 243 12.12 -43.31 -15.02
N PRO A 244 11.45 -42.15 -15.07
CA PRO A 244 10.30 -41.95 -15.95
C PRO A 244 10.72 -41.93 -17.43
N LEU A 245 9.88 -42.45 -18.34
CA LEU A 245 10.13 -42.42 -19.79
C LEU A 245 9.84 -41.05 -20.42
N LYS A 246 8.98 -40.25 -19.79
CA LYS A 246 8.63 -38.88 -20.23
C LYS A 246 8.33 -38.01 -19.02
N ILE A 247 8.85 -36.78 -19.03
CA ILE A 247 8.62 -35.76 -18.00
C ILE A 247 7.75 -34.67 -18.62
N GLU A 248 6.61 -34.37 -17.99
CA GLU A 248 5.76 -33.23 -18.36
C GLU A 248 5.99 -32.10 -17.36
N GLU A 249 6.88 -31.17 -17.71
CA GLU A 249 7.26 -30.05 -16.83
C GLU A 249 6.14 -29.00 -16.74
N LEU A 250 5.85 -28.54 -15.52
CA LEU A 250 5.01 -27.39 -15.24
C LEU A 250 5.71 -26.12 -15.72
N ASN A 251 5.38 -25.68 -16.93
CA ASN A 251 5.90 -24.44 -17.48
C ASN A 251 5.14 -23.27 -16.84
N ILE A 252 5.75 -22.63 -15.84
CA ILE A 252 5.19 -21.42 -15.21
C ILE A 252 5.26 -20.30 -16.24
N LYS A 253 4.17 -20.09 -16.97
CA LYS A 253 4.02 -18.93 -17.84
C LYS A 253 3.73 -17.72 -16.97
N PHE A 254 4.73 -16.87 -16.79
CA PHE A 254 4.47 -15.51 -16.37
C PHE A 254 3.86 -14.80 -17.58
N GLU A 255 2.57 -14.46 -17.53
CA GLU A 255 1.95 -13.64 -18.56
C GLU A 255 2.60 -12.26 -18.54
N ASP A 256 3.27 -11.91 -19.64
CA ASP A 256 3.80 -10.58 -19.89
C ASP A 256 2.62 -9.59 -20.01
N GLU A 257 2.44 -8.72 -19.02
CA GLU A 257 1.50 -7.60 -19.08
C GLU A 257 1.99 -6.46 -19.99
N THR A 258 2.95 -6.70 -20.89
CA THR A 258 3.47 -5.67 -21.79
C THR A 258 2.54 -5.38 -22.97
N ASP A 259 1.53 -6.22 -23.24
CA ASP A 259 0.56 -5.98 -24.33
C ASP A 259 -0.72 -5.23 -23.91
N SER A 260 -0.95 -5.00 -22.62
CA SER A 260 -2.19 -4.35 -22.13
C SER A 260 -2.05 -2.84 -21.91
N GLN A 261 -0.84 -2.30 -21.82
CA GLN A 261 -0.63 -0.85 -21.62
C GLN A 261 -0.83 0.01 -22.88
N SER A 262 -0.94 -0.60 -24.07
CA SER A 262 -1.17 0.16 -25.32
C SER A 262 -2.66 0.44 -25.63
N LYS A 263 -3.60 -0.17 -24.89
CA LYS A 263 -5.05 -0.03 -25.16
C LYS A 263 -5.84 0.85 -24.19
N LEU A 264 -5.26 1.24 -23.04
CA LEU A 264 -5.95 2.06 -22.04
C LEU A 264 -5.79 3.58 -22.24
N LEU A 265 -5.02 4.03 -23.23
CA LEU A 265 -4.78 5.45 -23.51
C LEU A 265 -5.76 6.09 -24.52
N HIS A 266 -6.73 5.34 -25.05
CA HIS A 266 -7.73 5.87 -25.99
C HIS A 266 -9.16 5.43 -25.68
N SER A 267 -9.66 5.74 -24.48
CA SER A 267 -11.11 5.78 -24.22
C SER A 267 -11.48 6.56 -22.93
N ILE A 268 -10.94 7.77 -22.76
CA ILE A 268 -11.62 8.75 -21.90
C ILE A 268 -12.51 9.58 -22.83
N ASP A 269 -13.74 9.12 -22.96
CA ASP A 269 -14.84 9.81 -23.62
C ASP A 269 -15.31 10.95 -22.72
N PHE A 270 -14.79 12.16 -22.94
CA PHE A 270 -15.39 13.39 -22.41
C PHE A 270 -16.63 13.69 -23.26
N GLY A 271 -17.72 12.99 -22.93
CA GLY A 271 -19.03 13.21 -23.52
C GLY A 271 -19.43 14.68 -23.42
N ASP A 272 -19.46 15.33 -24.59
CA ASP A 272 -20.19 16.56 -24.85
C ASP A 272 -21.68 16.31 -24.62
N GLY A 273 -22.29 17.09 -23.73
CA GLY A 273 -23.66 16.92 -23.31
C GLY A 273 -24.10 18.04 -22.39
N GLY A 274 -24.30 19.23 -22.97
CA GLY A 274 -24.86 20.38 -22.27
C GLY A 274 -26.15 20.05 -21.52
N GLY A 275 -26.18 20.43 -20.24
CA GLY A 275 -27.36 20.29 -19.39
C GLY A 275 -27.05 20.63 -17.94
N ASN A 276 -27.31 21.89 -17.58
CA ASN A 276 -27.47 22.46 -16.23
C ASN A 276 -27.36 21.43 -15.06
N ILE A 277 -26.26 21.47 -14.30
CA ILE A 277 -26.20 20.85 -12.97
C ILE A 277 -26.08 21.98 -11.94
N ASP A 278 -27.17 22.09 -11.20
CA ASP A 278 -27.44 22.98 -10.08
C ASP A 278 -26.46 22.73 -8.91
N SER A 279 -25.80 23.79 -8.46
CA SER A 279 -24.92 23.79 -7.29
C SER A 279 -25.75 23.72 -6.02
N GLY A 280 -25.89 22.53 -5.45
CA GLY A 280 -26.47 22.38 -4.12
C GLY A 280 -26.72 20.95 -3.72
N THR A 281 -25.70 20.23 -3.27
CA THR A 281 -25.82 19.29 -2.13
C THR A 281 -24.43 18.82 -1.67
N ASP A 282 -24.27 18.86 -0.36
CA ASP A 282 -23.10 18.51 0.43
C ASP A 282 -22.80 17.00 0.28
N LEU A 283 -21.74 16.64 -0.46
CA LEU A 283 -21.21 15.28 -0.48
C LEU A 283 -20.03 15.20 0.51
N GLN A 284 -20.40 14.97 1.77
CA GLN A 284 -19.48 14.52 2.81
C GLN A 284 -18.98 13.11 2.46
N ILE A 285 -17.77 13.02 1.90
CA ILE A 285 -17.08 11.73 1.71
C ILE A 285 -16.51 11.33 3.08
N ASP A 286 -17.18 10.39 3.73
CA ASP A 286 -16.79 9.77 4.98
C ASP A 286 -15.72 8.69 4.73
N PHE A 287 -14.52 8.90 5.28
CA PHE A 287 -13.39 7.96 5.24
C PHE A 287 -13.22 7.18 6.56
N SER A 288 -14.26 7.05 7.38
CA SER A 288 -14.19 6.38 8.69
C SER A 288 -14.16 4.83 8.66
N GLY A 289 -13.92 4.21 7.50
CA GLY A 289 -14.07 2.75 7.33
C GLY A 289 -12.79 1.92 7.17
N ILE A 290 -11.59 2.51 7.09
CA ILE A 290 -10.35 1.73 6.92
C ILE A 290 -9.71 1.53 8.30
N THR A 291 -10.19 0.52 9.01
CA THR A 291 -9.47 -0.06 10.15
C THR A 291 -8.35 -0.92 9.60
N ILE A 292 -7.12 -0.43 9.65
CA ILE A 292 -5.93 -1.26 9.48
C ILE A 292 -5.84 -2.08 10.77
N GLU A 293 -6.30 -3.33 10.73
CA GLU A 293 -5.99 -4.28 11.79
C GLU A 293 -4.46 -4.48 11.80
N GLU A 294 -3.80 -4.02 12.86
CA GLU A 294 -2.46 -4.47 13.25
C GLU A 294 -2.55 -5.96 13.61
N GLY A 295 -2.63 -6.81 12.60
CA GLY A 295 -2.39 -8.24 12.76
C GLY A 295 -0.89 -8.48 12.67
N ASP A 296 -0.25 -8.79 13.79
CA ASP A 296 1.08 -9.39 13.80
C ASP A 296 1.09 -10.60 12.87
N ILE A 297 1.76 -10.48 11.73
CA ILE A 297 1.90 -11.56 10.76
C ILE A 297 2.97 -12.51 11.29
N ASP A 298 2.55 -13.68 11.72
CA ASP A 298 3.40 -14.80 12.17
C ASP A 298 4.21 -15.36 11.00
N TRP A 299 5.48 -14.96 10.92
CA TRP A 299 6.45 -15.41 9.92
C TRP A 299 7.17 -16.71 10.31
N GLY A 300 6.46 -17.66 10.90
CA GLY A 300 6.79 -19.08 10.78
C GLY A 300 8.17 -19.52 11.28
N ILE A 301 8.74 -18.80 12.25
CA ILE A 301 9.84 -19.34 13.06
C ILE A 301 9.20 -20.03 14.25
N SER A 302 8.95 -21.33 14.15
CA SER A 302 8.51 -22.14 15.28
C SER A 302 9.59 -22.14 16.36
N ARG A 303 9.49 -21.19 17.29
CA ARG A 303 10.16 -21.26 18.58
C ARG A 303 9.40 -22.30 19.41
N VAL A 304 10.07 -23.40 19.72
CA VAL A 304 9.53 -24.49 20.52
C VAL A 304 9.22 -23.96 21.93
N GLU A 305 7.95 -23.71 22.21
CA GLU A 305 7.41 -23.68 23.56
C GLU A 305 6.46 -24.88 23.72
N SER A 306 6.80 -25.75 24.66
CA SER A 306 6.06 -26.97 24.97
C SER A 306 4.66 -26.65 25.49
N PRO A 307 3.58 -27.19 24.90
CA PRO A 307 2.27 -27.11 25.52
C PRO A 307 1.98 -28.37 26.33
N ALA A 308 1.41 -28.13 27.51
CA ALA A 308 0.90 -29.10 28.44
C ALA A 308 -0.21 -29.98 27.84
N GLU A 309 -0.34 -31.16 28.46
CA GLU A 309 -1.35 -32.18 28.26
C GLU A 309 -2.78 -31.61 28.14
N THR A 310 -3.47 -31.96 27.06
CA THR A 310 -4.93 -32.14 27.10
C THR A 310 -5.30 -33.23 26.12
N GLY A 311 -5.79 -34.35 26.65
CA GLY A 311 -6.05 -35.57 25.92
C GLY A 311 -7.14 -35.42 24.86
N ASN A 312 -6.85 -35.96 23.68
CA ASN A 312 -7.85 -36.53 22.79
C ASN A 312 -7.28 -37.85 22.27
N GLU A 313 -7.86 -38.93 22.80
CA GLU A 313 -7.62 -40.31 22.46
C GLU A 313 -8.07 -40.54 21.00
N ILE A 314 -7.12 -40.79 20.10
CA ILE A 314 -7.41 -41.15 18.70
C ILE A 314 -7.42 -42.67 18.62
N ASP A 315 -8.62 -43.21 18.39
CA ASP A 315 -8.97 -44.62 18.25
C ASP A 315 -8.36 -45.22 16.97
N PHE A 316 -7.45 -46.19 17.13
CA PHE A 316 -6.83 -46.96 16.04
C PHE A 316 -7.68 -48.18 15.65
N ASN A 317 -8.98 -47.97 15.38
CA ASN A 317 -9.82 -49.06 14.90
C ASN A 317 -10.78 -48.61 13.79
N THR A 318 -10.26 -48.47 12.58
CA THR A 318 -11.08 -48.57 11.38
C THR A 318 -10.32 -49.34 10.31
N LEU A 319 -10.43 -50.67 10.43
CA LEU A 319 -10.52 -51.69 9.39
C LEU A 319 -9.94 -51.35 8.01
N LEU A 320 -8.82 -52.02 7.70
CA LEU A 320 -8.39 -52.38 6.34
C LEU A 320 -9.54 -53.04 5.58
N GLN A 321 -10.30 -52.29 4.77
CA GLN A 321 -11.05 -52.87 3.66
C GLN A 321 -11.47 -51.84 2.61
N GLU A 322 -10.51 -51.18 1.96
CA GLU A 322 -10.71 -50.65 0.59
C GLU A 322 -9.36 -50.31 -0.07
N SER A 323 -8.45 -51.29 -0.09
CA SER A 323 -7.41 -51.30 -1.12
C SER A 323 -8.07 -51.75 -2.42
N GLY A 324 -8.37 -50.79 -3.29
CA GLY A 324 -8.64 -51.06 -4.70
C GLY A 324 -7.40 -51.69 -5.31
N ILE A 325 -7.33 -53.02 -5.28
CA ILE A 325 -6.35 -53.80 -6.03
C ILE A 325 -6.71 -53.64 -7.50
N VAL A 326 -6.06 -52.70 -8.18
CA VAL A 326 -5.97 -52.72 -9.64
C VAL A 326 -4.79 -53.61 -9.99
N VAL A 327 -5.10 -54.87 -10.33
CA VAL A 327 -4.13 -55.74 -11.01
C VAL A 327 -3.91 -55.16 -12.41
N GLN A 328 -2.86 -54.36 -12.58
CA GLN A 328 -2.32 -54.11 -13.91
C GLN A 328 -1.35 -55.23 -14.25
N SER A 329 -1.75 -55.97 -15.28
CA SER A 329 -0.99 -57.01 -15.96
C SER A 329 0.42 -56.57 -16.31
N SER A 330 1.37 -57.45 -16.03
CA SER A 330 2.77 -57.38 -16.46
C SER A 330 2.91 -56.99 -17.94
N GLY A 331 3.66 -55.92 -18.22
CA GLY A 331 4.08 -55.60 -19.59
C GLY A 331 4.43 -54.13 -19.83
N THR A 332 5.65 -53.72 -19.49
CA THR A 332 6.46 -52.70 -20.21
C THR A 332 5.75 -51.48 -20.79
N GLU A 333 5.37 -50.51 -19.95
CA GLU A 333 5.25 -49.10 -20.37
C GLU A 333 5.74 -48.23 -19.20
N GLY A 334 7.00 -47.80 -19.25
CA GLY A 334 7.57 -46.96 -18.21
C GLY A 334 6.78 -45.66 -18.06
N GLY A 335 6.42 -45.32 -16.82
CA GLY A 335 5.44 -44.28 -16.53
C GLY A 335 5.88 -42.87 -16.94
N VAL A 336 4.87 -42.03 -17.16
CA VAL A 336 5.02 -40.59 -17.42
C VAL A 336 4.93 -39.85 -16.09
N ALA A 337 5.97 -39.11 -15.72
CA ALA A 337 5.95 -38.27 -14.52
C ALA A 337 5.15 -36.99 -14.81
N ARG A 338 4.07 -36.76 -14.06
CA ARG A 338 3.17 -35.60 -14.21
C ARG A 338 3.16 -34.74 -12.95
N ASP A 339 2.94 -33.44 -13.13
CA ASP A 339 2.74 -32.46 -12.06
C ASP A 339 3.82 -32.51 -10.97
N LYS A 340 3.46 -32.87 -9.74
CA LYS A 340 4.37 -32.97 -8.60
C LYS A 340 5.43 -34.07 -8.76
N GLU A 341 5.13 -35.13 -9.51
CA GLU A 341 6.05 -36.26 -9.70
C GLU A 341 7.11 -35.97 -10.77
N ALA A 342 6.86 -34.97 -11.63
CA ALA A 342 7.81 -34.47 -12.63
C ALA A 342 8.92 -33.61 -12.02
N LEU A 343 8.66 -33.01 -10.85
CA LEU A 343 9.63 -32.19 -10.12
C LEU A 343 10.77 -33.05 -9.55
N THR A 344 11.92 -32.41 -9.31
CA THR A 344 13.03 -33.06 -8.60
C THR A 344 12.77 -33.16 -7.11
N ILE A 345 13.49 -34.04 -6.41
CA ILE A 345 13.35 -34.25 -4.95
C ILE A 345 13.46 -32.94 -4.16
N LEU A 346 14.43 -32.07 -4.51
CA LEU A 346 14.63 -30.78 -3.84
C LEU A 346 13.67 -29.68 -4.32
N ASP A 347 12.99 -29.90 -5.43
CA ASP A 347 12.07 -28.94 -6.05
C ASP A 347 10.61 -29.24 -5.71
N ASN A 348 10.27 -30.47 -5.32
CA ASN A 348 8.97 -30.81 -4.78
C ASN A 348 8.91 -30.47 -3.28
N LEU A 349 7.90 -29.69 -2.88
CA LEU A 349 7.70 -29.21 -1.51
C LEU A 349 7.64 -30.35 -0.48
N GLU A 350 6.94 -31.44 -0.78
CA GLU A 350 6.74 -32.56 0.15
C GLU A 350 8.07 -33.27 0.42
N THR A 351 8.78 -33.66 -0.63
CA THR A 351 10.08 -34.33 -0.51
C THR A 351 11.17 -33.42 0.01
N ARG A 352 11.13 -32.11 -0.30
CA ARG A 352 12.05 -31.12 0.27
C ARG A 352 11.87 -31.00 1.79
N ASN A 353 10.62 -30.98 2.28
CA ASN A 353 10.36 -30.94 3.72
C ASN A 353 10.81 -32.23 4.41
N THR A 354 10.55 -33.39 3.81
CA THR A 354 11.09 -34.67 4.31
C THR A 354 12.62 -34.65 4.36
N PHE A 355 13.27 -34.15 3.30
CA PHE A 355 14.73 -34.04 3.24
C PHE A 355 15.29 -33.14 4.35
N ILE A 356 14.66 -31.98 4.60
CA ILE A 356 15.07 -31.08 5.70
C ILE A 356 14.86 -31.75 7.06
N ASN A 357 13.73 -32.45 7.26
CA ASN A 357 13.47 -33.18 8.50
C ASN A 357 14.52 -34.27 8.75
N GLU A 358 14.89 -35.04 7.73
CA GLU A 358 15.93 -36.07 7.83
C GLU A 358 17.32 -35.46 8.12
N LEU A 359 17.64 -34.29 7.57
CA LEU A 359 18.86 -33.55 7.92
C LEU A 359 18.86 -33.11 9.39
N MET A 360 17.74 -32.60 9.89
CA MET A 360 17.57 -32.19 11.29
C MET A 360 17.62 -33.39 12.25
N GLU A 361 17.10 -34.54 11.83
CA GLU A 361 17.21 -35.82 12.55
C GLU A 361 18.68 -36.24 12.68
N LEU A 362 19.43 -36.22 11.56
CA LEU A 362 20.86 -36.55 11.55
C LEU A 362 21.68 -35.56 12.39
N GLU A 363 21.38 -34.26 12.30
CA GLU A 363 21.99 -33.22 13.13
C GLU A 363 21.74 -33.49 14.63
N SER A 364 20.49 -33.81 15.00
CA SER A 364 20.11 -34.08 16.38
C SER A 364 20.84 -35.31 16.93
N PHE A 365 20.93 -36.38 16.13
CA PHE A 365 21.71 -37.57 16.48
C PHE A 365 23.18 -37.22 16.76
N LEU A 366 23.84 -36.49 15.84
CA LEU A 366 25.25 -36.12 15.99
C LEU A 366 25.49 -35.22 17.20
N LYS A 367 24.58 -34.28 17.49
CA LYS A 367 24.65 -33.42 18.69
C LYS A 367 24.55 -34.22 19.97
N VAL A 368 23.57 -35.12 20.06
CA VAL A 368 23.40 -36.01 21.23
C VAL A 368 24.65 -36.87 21.39
N ARG A 369 25.16 -37.44 20.31
CA ARG A 369 26.37 -38.28 20.36
C ARG A 369 27.60 -37.51 20.81
N LEU A 370 27.79 -36.30 20.29
CA LEU A 370 28.90 -35.43 20.69
C LEU A 370 28.80 -35.02 22.17
N PHE A 371 27.58 -34.79 22.68
CA PHE A 371 27.35 -34.53 24.10
C PHE A 371 27.69 -35.75 24.96
N GLU A 372 27.25 -36.95 24.58
CA GLU A 372 27.55 -38.21 25.29
C GLU A 372 29.06 -38.50 25.35
N MET A 373 29.80 -38.24 24.27
CA MET A 373 31.24 -38.45 24.20
C MET A 373 32.03 -37.46 25.06
N ASN A 374 31.51 -36.24 25.25
CA ASN A 374 32.12 -35.23 26.12
C ASN A 374 31.66 -35.32 27.58
N GLY A 375 30.63 -36.12 27.87
CA GLY A 375 30.04 -36.25 29.19
C GLY A 375 30.83 -37.16 30.15
N PRO A 376 30.58 -37.05 31.46
CA PRO A 376 31.25 -37.88 32.48
C PRO A 376 30.90 -39.38 32.36
N SER A 377 29.81 -39.72 31.67
CA SER A 377 29.35 -41.07 31.38
C SER A 377 30.03 -41.73 30.16
N ASN A 378 30.98 -41.04 29.50
CA ASN A 378 31.67 -41.53 28.30
C ASN A 378 32.29 -42.93 28.49
N VAL A 379 32.85 -43.24 29.66
CA VAL A 379 33.46 -44.56 29.93
C VAL A 379 32.42 -45.70 29.91
N LEU A 380 31.20 -45.43 30.37
CA LEU A 380 30.11 -46.41 30.37
C LEU A 380 29.53 -46.60 28.96
N THR A 381 29.38 -45.51 28.20
CA THR A 381 28.91 -45.59 26.82
C THR A 381 29.94 -46.27 25.91
N LEU A 382 31.24 -46.00 26.10
CA LEU A 382 32.32 -46.71 25.41
C LEU A 382 32.30 -48.22 25.69
N SER A 383 32.07 -48.63 26.94
CA SER A 383 31.95 -50.05 27.32
C SER A 383 30.77 -50.75 26.63
N GLN A 384 29.63 -50.06 26.51
CA GLN A 384 28.44 -50.59 25.83
C GLN A 384 28.63 -50.70 24.31
N LEU A 385 29.47 -49.86 23.70
CA LEU A 385 29.69 -49.81 22.25
C LEU A 385 30.84 -50.72 21.77
N GLN A 386 31.62 -51.33 22.68
CA GLN A 386 32.70 -52.26 22.34
C GLN A 386 32.24 -53.52 21.58
N GLY A 387 30.95 -53.87 21.66
CA GLY A 387 30.36 -54.97 20.90
C GLY A 387 29.87 -54.60 19.49
N GLY A 388 29.94 -53.32 19.11
CA GLY A 388 29.37 -52.81 17.86
C GLY A 388 30.29 -52.88 16.64
N PRO A 389 29.78 -52.60 15.43
CA PRO A 389 30.57 -52.50 14.20
C PRO A 389 31.75 -51.51 14.30
N ALA A 390 32.79 -51.71 13.47
CA ALA A 390 33.98 -50.85 13.44
C ALA A 390 33.65 -49.37 13.17
N VAL A 391 32.59 -49.11 12.39
CA VAL A 391 32.07 -47.77 12.07
C VAL A 391 31.62 -47.01 13.32
N ILE A 392 31.22 -47.71 14.39
CA ILE A 392 30.84 -47.11 15.68
C ILE A 392 32.06 -46.99 16.61
N GLN A 393 32.95 -47.98 16.60
CA GLN A 393 34.09 -48.05 17.53
C GLN A 393 35.20 -47.04 17.20
N LEU A 394 35.41 -46.74 15.92
CA LEU A 394 36.52 -45.91 15.45
C LEU A 394 36.21 -44.40 15.48
N GLN A 395 35.00 -44.00 15.88
CA GLN A 395 34.61 -42.59 15.88
C GLN A 395 35.24 -41.83 17.04
N THR A 396 35.91 -40.72 16.71
CA THR A 396 36.44 -39.77 17.69
C THR A 396 35.54 -38.54 17.83
N THR A 397 35.74 -37.77 18.89
CA THR A 397 35.05 -36.49 19.11
C THR A 397 35.23 -35.52 17.94
N GLU A 398 36.42 -35.53 17.34
CA GLU A 398 36.77 -34.68 16.19
C GLU A 398 36.06 -35.15 14.93
N SER A 399 35.95 -36.46 14.71
CA SER A 399 35.24 -37.06 13.58
C SER A 399 33.75 -36.70 13.60
N VAL A 400 33.07 -36.92 14.74
CA VAL A 400 31.65 -36.60 14.91
C VAL A 400 31.40 -35.09 14.78
N SER A 401 32.32 -34.25 15.29
CA SER A 401 32.26 -32.80 15.10
C SER A 401 32.40 -32.40 13.63
N ALA A 402 33.30 -33.03 12.89
CA ALA A 402 33.47 -32.81 11.45
C ALA A 402 32.21 -33.20 10.66
N MET A 403 31.58 -34.34 10.99
CA MET A 403 30.30 -34.76 10.40
C MET A 403 29.19 -33.74 10.67
N LEU A 404 29.07 -33.27 11.91
CA LEU A 404 28.06 -32.28 12.30
C LEU A 404 28.24 -30.96 11.53
N ASN A 405 29.49 -30.51 11.36
CA ASN A 405 29.79 -29.32 10.55
C ASN A 405 29.36 -29.48 9.09
N GLN A 406 29.56 -30.67 8.50
CA GLN A 406 29.09 -30.93 7.13
C GLN A 406 27.57 -30.90 7.03
N VAL A 407 26.84 -31.48 7.99
CA VAL A 407 25.37 -31.43 8.05
C VAL A 407 24.90 -29.98 8.14
N HIS A 408 25.50 -29.16 9.00
CA HIS A 408 25.17 -27.73 9.11
C HIS A 408 25.38 -26.96 7.80
N VAL A 409 26.47 -27.25 7.07
CA VAL A 409 26.71 -26.63 5.76
C VAL A 409 25.59 -26.98 4.78
N VAL A 410 25.13 -28.22 4.75
CA VAL A 410 24.02 -28.62 3.85
C VAL A 410 22.69 -28.00 4.28
N ILE A 411 22.39 -27.96 5.59
CA ILE A 411 21.19 -27.30 6.13
C ILE A 411 21.19 -25.82 5.73
N SER A 412 22.28 -25.10 6.00
CA SER A 412 22.37 -23.67 5.66
C SER A 412 22.20 -23.37 4.17
N GLU A 413 22.65 -24.25 3.28
CA GLU A 413 22.50 -24.07 1.83
C GLU A 413 21.05 -24.30 1.36
N ILE A 414 20.36 -25.30 1.90
CA ILE A 414 18.96 -25.57 1.54
C ILE A 414 17.97 -24.62 2.22
N THR A 415 18.30 -24.11 3.42
CA THR A 415 17.48 -23.16 4.17
C THR A 415 17.86 -21.70 3.94
N ASP A 416 18.77 -21.40 3.00
CA ASP A 416 19.12 -20.02 2.67
C ASP A 416 17.86 -19.22 2.27
N SER A 417 17.77 -17.97 2.77
CA SER A 417 16.59 -17.12 2.58
C SER A 417 16.26 -16.98 1.10
N ARG A 418 17.29 -16.78 0.26
CA ARG A 418 17.15 -16.66 -1.18
C ARG A 418 16.58 -17.92 -1.83
N THR A 419 17.08 -19.09 -1.44
CA THR A 419 16.58 -20.39 -1.94
C THR A 419 15.13 -20.62 -1.54
N GLN A 420 14.73 -20.25 -0.32
CA GLN A 420 13.36 -20.34 0.14
C GLN A 420 12.42 -19.42 -0.63
N HIS A 421 12.81 -18.14 -0.81
CA HIS A 421 12.04 -17.20 -1.60
C HIS A 421 11.83 -17.69 -3.03
N LEU A 422 12.89 -18.14 -3.69
CA LEU A 422 12.83 -18.69 -5.05
C LEU A 422 11.91 -19.90 -5.17
N HIS A 423 12.01 -20.83 -4.22
CA HIS A 423 11.15 -22.00 -4.17
C HIS A 423 9.67 -21.60 -3.97
N ASN A 424 9.39 -20.66 -3.07
CA ASN A 424 8.04 -20.16 -2.84
C ASN A 424 7.48 -19.39 -4.06
N ILE A 425 8.32 -18.60 -4.73
CA ILE A 425 7.97 -17.90 -5.99
C ILE A 425 7.56 -18.90 -7.07
N LYS A 426 8.28 -20.03 -7.17
CA LYS A 426 7.99 -21.08 -8.16
C LYS A 426 6.67 -21.80 -7.90
N HIS A 427 6.40 -22.14 -6.64
CA HIS A 427 5.30 -23.04 -6.28
C HIS A 427 4.04 -22.34 -5.75
N SER A 428 4.11 -21.04 -5.45
CA SER A 428 2.99 -20.25 -4.94
C SER A 428 2.77 -18.94 -5.72
N PRO A 429 1.78 -18.91 -6.63
CA PRO A 429 1.37 -17.68 -7.32
C PRO A 429 0.87 -16.59 -6.37
N ARG A 430 0.33 -16.98 -5.20
CA ARG A 430 -0.09 -16.03 -4.16
C ARG A 430 1.09 -15.34 -3.49
N TYR A 431 2.21 -16.07 -3.35
CA TYR A 431 3.41 -15.54 -2.73
C TYR A 431 4.04 -14.42 -3.59
N THR A 432 4.09 -14.62 -4.91
CA THR A 432 4.52 -13.57 -5.85
C THR A 432 3.58 -12.37 -5.85
N PHE A 433 2.26 -12.59 -5.74
CA PHE A 433 1.30 -11.49 -5.63
C PHE A 433 1.49 -10.68 -4.34
N CYS A 434 1.58 -11.33 -3.18
CA CYS A 434 1.72 -10.65 -1.89
C CYS A 434 3.09 -9.98 -1.69
N LEU A 435 4.16 -10.48 -2.31
CA LEU A 435 5.49 -9.88 -2.20
C LEU A 435 5.61 -8.51 -2.87
N PHE A 436 4.78 -8.23 -3.87
CA PHE A 436 4.88 -7.05 -4.72
C PHE A 436 3.58 -6.24 -4.83
N SER A 437 2.59 -6.55 -3.99
CA SER A 437 1.40 -5.72 -3.74
C SER A 437 1.68 -4.74 -2.61
#